data_AF-A0A7S4N860-F1
#
_entry.id   AF-A0A7S4N860-F1
#
_cell.length_a   1.000
_cell.length_b   1.000
_cell.length_c   1.000
_cell.angle_alpha   90.00
_cell.angle_beta   90.00
_cell.angle_gamma   90.00
#
_symmetry.space_group_name_H-M   'P 1'
#
loop_
_entity.id
_entity.type
_entity.pdbx_description
1 polymer ?
#
loop_
_entity_poly.entity_id
_entity_poly.type
_entity_poly.pdbx_seq_one_letter_code
_entity_poly.pdbx_strand_id
1 'polypeptide(L)'
;MIPSEGDAQLLARVSLAMSELQACPSPVIVVVGHSNFFRRMFRACLHPSFKKRCPSLANTLCDSKIANCGVVCCELDFAQEQHVIVDVQHCWQPVSDNAARANILGTGNRRRVAPA
;
A
#
# COMPACT_ATOMS: atom_id res chain seq x y z
N MET A 1 -26.84 -11.48 10.77
CA MET A 1 -26.26 -11.61 9.41
C MET A 1 -25.84 -10.21 9.00
N ILE A 2 -24.53 -9.92 8.95
CA ILE A 2 -24.06 -8.60 8.52
C ILE A 2 -24.19 -8.56 7.00
N PRO A 3 -24.91 -7.60 6.40
CA PRO A 3 -25.07 -7.53 4.96
C PRO A 3 -23.69 -7.41 4.29
N SER A 4 -23.48 -8.18 3.21
CA SER A 4 -22.26 -8.08 2.41
C SER A 4 -22.21 -6.71 1.74
N GLU A 5 -21.23 -5.88 2.09
CA GLU A 5 -21.01 -4.58 1.46
C GLU A 5 -20.77 -4.73 -0.05
N GLY A 6 -21.42 -3.89 -0.85
CA GLY A 6 -21.23 -3.85 -2.30
C GLY A 6 -19.93 -3.14 -2.70
N ASP A 7 -19.44 -3.42 -3.92
CA ASP A 7 -18.16 -2.84 -4.37
C ASP A 7 -18.17 -1.30 -4.45
N ALA A 8 -19.30 -0.69 -4.80
CA ALA A 8 -19.44 0.76 -4.81
C ALA A 8 -19.30 1.37 -3.40
N GLN A 9 -19.87 0.72 -2.37
CA GLN A 9 -19.75 1.18 -0.99
C GLN A 9 -18.30 1.08 -0.50
N LEU A 10 -17.62 -0.01 -0.85
CA LEU A 10 -16.22 -0.23 -0.49
C LEU A 10 -15.29 0.76 -1.19
N LEU A 11 -15.55 1.11 -2.46
CA LEU A 11 -14.81 2.17 -3.17
C LEU A 11 -15.07 3.55 -2.55
N ALA A 12 -16.31 3.85 -2.16
CA ALA A 12 -16.63 5.09 -1.46
C ALA A 12 -15.85 5.22 -0.15
N ARG A 13 -15.68 4.12 0.61
CA ARG A 13 -14.87 4.10 1.83
C ARG A 13 -13.38 4.34 1.57
N VAL A 14 -12.84 3.79 0.47
CA VAL A 14 -11.45 4.07 0.06
C VAL A 14 -11.30 5.56 -0.30
N SER A 15 -12.24 6.11 -1.07
CA SER A 15 -12.23 7.52 -1.45
C SER A 15 -12.25 8.43 -0.22
N LEU A 16 -13.17 8.18 0.71
CA LEU A 16 -13.27 8.92 1.97
C LEU A 16 -11.97 8.86 2.77
N ALA A 17 -11.39 7.66 2.93
CA ALA A 17 -10.12 7.50 3.63
C ALA A 17 -8.97 8.27 2.96
N MET A 18 -8.91 8.29 1.62
CA MET A 18 -7.89 9.08 0.91
C MET A 18 -8.08 10.58 1.10
N SER A 19 -9.33 11.08 1.13
CA SER A 19 -9.61 12.48 1.44
C SER A 19 -9.17 12.86 2.87
N GLU A 20 -9.38 11.97 3.84
CA GLU A 20 -8.90 12.17 5.21
C GLU A 20 -7.37 12.20 5.29
N LEU A 21 -6.68 11.33 4.54
CA LEU A 21 -5.23 11.33 4.44
C LEU A 21 -4.70 12.61 3.80
N GLN A 22 -5.37 13.12 2.76
CA GLN A 22 -5.01 14.38 2.10
C GLN A 22 -5.16 15.60 3.03
N ALA A 23 -6.19 15.58 3.88
CA ALA A 23 -6.45 16.66 4.83
C ALA A 23 -5.50 16.64 6.04
N CYS A 24 -4.74 15.55 6.24
CA CYS A 24 -3.82 15.43 7.36
C CYS A 24 -2.57 16.32 7.14
N PRO A 25 -2.23 17.21 8.08
CA PRO A 25 -1.05 18.08 7.94
C PRO A 25 0.28 17.35 8.19
N SER A 26 0.24 16.10 8.66
CA SER A 26 1.45 15.35 8.97
C SER A 26 2.11 14.83 7.69
N PRO A 27 3.43 15.00 7.52
CA PRO A 27 4.16 14.45 6.38
C PRO A 27 4.30 12.92 6.44
N VAL A 28 4.05 12.32 7.61
CA VAL A 28 4.12 10.87 7.83
C VAL A 28 2.88 10.42 8.59
N ILE A 29 2.17 9.44 8.02
CA ILE A 29 0.93 8.90 8.57
C ILE A 29 1.07 7.38 8.68
N VAL A 30 0.67 6.82 9.82
CA VAL A 30 0.61 5.37 10.01
C VAL A 30 -0.85 4.94 9.96
N VAL A 31 -1.17 4.12 8.96
CA VAL A 31 -2.51 3.56 8.79
C VAL A 31 -2.49 2.09 9.17
N VAL A 32 -3.32 1.71 10.13
CA VAL A 32 -3.49 0.31 10.56
C VAL A 32 -4.86 -0.17 10.14
N GLY A 33 -4.92 -1.34 9.54
CA GLY A 33 -6.16 -1.87 9.02
C GLY A 33 -6.03 -3.31 8.55
N HIS A 34 -7.07 -3.79 7.88
CA HIS A 34 -7.13 -5.14 7.39
C HIS A 34 -6.61 -5.23 5.95
N SER A 35 -6.00 -6.37 5.62
CA SER A 35 -5.46 -6.66 4.29
C SER A 35 -6.46 -6.43 3.15
N ASN A 36 -7.76 -6.69 3.37
CA ASN A 36 -8.80 -6.48 2.35
C ASN A 36 -9.00 -5.00 2.01
N PHE A 37 -8.92 -4.11 2.99
CA PHE A 37 -9.01 -2.66 2.76
C PHE A 37 -7.81 -2.19 1.95
N PHE A 38 -6.60 -2.54 2.39
CA PHE A 38 -5.37 -2.14 1.68
C PHE A 38 -5.30 -2.69 0.27
N ARG A 39 -5.74 -3.93 0.04
CA ARG A 39 -5.83 -4.50 -1.30
C ARG A 39 -6.73 -3.67 -2.22
N ARG A 40 -7.90 -3.24 -1.74
CA ARG A 40 -8.82 -2.38 -2.50
C ARG A 40 -8.22 -0.99 -2.73
N MET A 41 -7.59 -0.43 -1.71
CA MET A 41 -6.87 0.85 -1.80
C MET A 41 -5.76 0.80 -2.87
N PHE A 42 -4.92 -0.22 -2.89
CA PHE A 42 -3.89 -0.38 -3.93
C PHE A 42 -4.50 -0.57 -5.33
N ARG A 43 -5.60 -1.32 -5.47
CA ARG A 43 -6.28 -1.45 -6.77
C ARG A 43 -6.77 -0.11 -7.31
N ALA A 44 -7.36 0.73 -6.45
CA ALA A 44 -7.94 2.01 -6.83
C ALA A 44 -6.88 3.11 -7.02
N CYS A 45 -5.90 3.19 -6.12
CA CYS A 45 -5.05 4.36 -5.95
C CYS A 45 -3.61 4.20 -6.49
N LEU A 46 -3.18 2.97 -6.84
CA LEU A 46 -1.81 2.73 -7.29
C LEU A 46 -1.57 3.26 -8.71
N HIS A 47 -0.61 4.16 -8.81
CA HIS A 47 -0.33 4.87 -10.06
C HIS A 47 0.16 3.92 -11.17
N PRO A 48 -0.30 4.07 -12.42
CA PRO A 48 0.10 3.20 -13.53
C PRO A 48 1.61 3.15 -13.78
N SER A 49 2.34 4.24 -13.52
CA SER A 49 3.81 4.26 -13.67
C SER A 49 4.48 3.29 -12.69
N PHE A 50 3.99 3.17 -11.46
CA PHE A 50 4.50 2.20 -10.49
C PHE A 50 4.23 0.77 -10.97
N LYS A 51 3.01 0.49 -11.48
CA LYS A 51 2.66 -0.82 -12.04
C LYS A 51 3.61 -1.23 -13.18
N LYS A 52 4.02 -0.27 -14.02
CA LYS A 52 5.01 -0.51 -15.09
C LYS A 52 6.43 -0.73 -14.55
N ARG A 53 6.83 0.02 -13.51
CA ARG A 53 8.17 -0.05 -12.91
C ARG A 53 8.39 -1.32 -12.08
N CYS A 54 7.38 -1.73 -11.31
CA CYS A 54 7.44 -2.83 -10.34
C CYS A 54 6.22 -3.76 -10.47
N PRO A 55 6.02 -4.44 -11.61
CA PRO A 55 4.80 -5.21 -11.89
C PRO A 55 4.56 -6.36 -10.91
N SER A 56 5.62 -7.07 -10.50
CA SER A 56 5.50 -8.18 -9.54
C SER A 56 4.95 -7.69 -8.20
N LEU A 57 5.52 -6.62 -7.64
CA LEU A 57 5.07 -6.06 -6.38
C LEU A 57 3.67 -5.46 -6.50
N ALA A 58 3.38 -4.75 -7.59
CA ALA A 58 2.05 -4.21 -7.84
C ALA A 58 0.97 -5.32 -7.86
N ASN A 59 1.24 -6.45 -8.51
CA ASN A 59 0.33 -7.59 -8.54
C ASN A 59 0.18 -8.20 -7.13
N THR A 60 1.27 -8.36 -6.38
CA THR A 60 1.21 -8.84 -4.99
C THR A 60 0.32 -7.93 -4.13
N LEU A 61 0.50 -6.61 -4.20
CA LEU A 61 -0.29 -5.64 -3.42
C LEU A 61 -1.77 -5.61 -3.85
N CYS A 62 -2.04 -5.77 -5.14
CA CYS A 62 -3.40 -5.72 -5.68
C CYS A 62 -4.16 -7.02 -5.48
N ASP A 63 -3.51 -8.18 -5.47
CA ASP A 63 -4.22 -9.46 -5.53
C ASP A 63 -4.02 -10.33 -4.30
N SER A 64 -2.85 -10.23 -3.67
CA SER A 64 -2.50 -11.04 -2.52
C SER A 64 -2.96 -10.42 -1.20
N LYS A 65 -3.13 -11.27 -0.19
CA LYS A 65 -3.32 -10.81 1.18
C LYS A 65 -1.96 -10.36 1.72
N ILE A 66 -1.86 -9.11 2.19
CA ILE A 66 -0.71 -8.67 2.96
C ILE A 66 -0.61 -9.56 4.21
N ALA A 67 0.60 -10.07 4.49
CA ALA A 67 0.86 -10.87 5.69
C ALA A 67 0.40 -10.12 6.95
N ASN A 68 -0.08 -10.84 7.95
CA ASN A 68 -0.44 -10.22 9.22
C ASN A 68 0.76 -9.44 9.77
N CYS A 69 0.53 -8.25 10.32
CA CYS A 69 1.56 -7.33 10.80
C CYS A 69 2.54 -6.82 9.72
N GLY A 70 2.37 -7.17 8.43
CA GLY A 70 3.21 -6.65 7.35
C GLY A 70 3.16 -5.13 7.26
N VAL A 71 4.31 -4.50 7.00
CA VAL A 71 4.47 -3.05 6.89
C VAL A 71 4.95 -2.70 5.50
N VAL A 72 4.20 -1.82 4.85
CA VAL A 72 4.55 -1.20 3.58
C VAL A 72 4.63 0.31 3.78
N CYS A 73 5.60 0.93 3.14
CA CYS A 73 5.74 2.37 3.11
C CYS A 73 5.28 2.85 1.73
N CYS A 74 4.37 3.82 1.70
CA CYS A 74 3.79 4.37 0.49
C CYS A 74 4.20 5.84 0.34
N GLU A 75 4.57 6.24 -0.86
CA GLU A 75 4.70 7.64 -1.23
C GLU A 75 3.39 8.11 -1.88
N LEU A 76 2.85 9.22 -1.38
CA LEU A 76 1.59 9.78 -1.81
C LEU A 76 1.81 11.11 -2.54
N ASP A 77 1.21 11.26 -3.72
CA ASP A 77 1.14 12.50 -4.48
C ASP A 77 -0.34 12.82 -4.77
N PHE A 78 -0.89 13.76 -4.02
CA PHE A 78 -2.28 14.20 -4.16
C PHE A 78 -2.49 15.21 -5.29
N ALA A 79 -1.44 15.62 -6.02
CA ALA A 79 -1.62 16.44 -7.22
C ALA A 79 -2.31 15.65 -8.36
N GLN A 80 -2.32 14.32 -8.28
CA GLN A 80 -2.91 13.43 -9.28
C GLN A 80 -4.26 12.89 -8.78
N GLU A 81 -5.36 13.49 -9.25
CA GLU A 81 -6.71 13.32 -8.71
C GLU A 81 -7.20 11.85 -8.55
N GLN A 82 -6.76 10.93 -9.40
CA GLN A 82 -7.21 9.53 -9.38
C GLN A 82 -6.19 8.52 -8.84
N HIS A 83 -4.90 8.86 -8.88
CA HIS A 83 -3.81 7.91 -8.66
C HIS A 83 -2.75 8.51 -7.75
N VAL A 84 -3.00 8.37 -6.46
CA VAL A 84 -2.26 9.06 -5.41
C VAL A 84 -1.06 8.27 -4.89
N ILE A 85 -1.02 6.94 -5.05
CA ILE A 85 0.13 6.13 -4.57
C ILE A 85 1.15 6.00 -5.69
N VAL A 86 2.26 6.75 -5.60
CA VAL A 86 3.28 6.85 -6.66
C VAL A 86 4.49 5.94 -6.45
N ASP A 87 4.75 5.53 -5.21
CA ASP A 87 5.76 4.52 -4.88
C ASP A 87 5.35 3.67 -3.67
N VAL A 88 5.84 2.43 -3.63
CA VAL A 88 5.61 1.50 -2.52
C VAL A 88 6.87 0.69 -2.25
N GLN A 89 7.24 0.59 -0.97
CA GLN A 89 8.37 -0.19 -0.50
C GLN A 89 7.94 -1.13 0.62
N HIS A 90 8.42 -2.38 0.60
CA HIS A 90 8.24 -3.29 1.73
C HIS A 90 9.21 -2.88 2.85
N CYS A 91 8.65 -2.43 3.96
CA CYS A 91 9.42 -2.01 5.12
C CYS A 91 9.61 -3.17 6.10
N TRP A 92 8.61 -4.04 6.23
CA TRP A 92 8.72 -5.25 7.03
C TRP A 92 7.67 -6.30 6.61
N GLN A 93 8.00 -7.58 6.77
CA GLN A 93 7.03 -8.66 6.74
C GLN A 93 7.49 -9.77 7.69
N PRO A 94 6.57 -10.40 8.46
CA PRO A 94 6.93 -11.57 9.22
C PRO A 94 7.24 -12.70 8.23
N VAL A 95 8.28 -13.47 8.54
CA VAL A 95 8.55 -14.71 7.82
C VAL A 95 7.44 -15.69 8.18
N SER A 96 6.50 -15.95 7.27
CA SER A 96 5.57 -17.07 7.44
C SER A 96 6.28 -18.36 7.03
N ASP A 97 6.23 -19.38 7.88
CA ASP A 97 6.95 -20.66 7.77
C ASP A 97 6.59 -21.57 6.57
N ASN A 98 5.94 -21.07 5.53
CA ASN A 98 5.78 -21.83 4.29
C ASN A 98 5.90 -20.94 3.05
N ALA A 99 7.02 -21.14 2.35
CA ALA A 99 7.22 -20.94 0.91
C ALA A 99 6.86 -19.57 0.30
N ALA A 100 7.76 -18.58 0.42
CA ALA A 100 7.97 -17.56 -0.63
C ALA A 100 9.31 -16.83 -0.46
N ARG A 101 10.42 -17.57 -0.54
CA ARG A 101 11.72 -16.99 -0.91
C ARG A 101 11.72 -16.74 -2.42
N ALA A 102 11.24 -15.59 -2.85
CA ALA A 102 11.49 -15.11 -4.21
C ALA A 102 11.51 -13.57 -4.28
N ASN A 103 12.72 -13.00 -4.37
CA ASN A 103 13.04 -11.83 -5.20
C ASN A 103 12.23 -10.52 -5.02
N ILE A 104 12.15 -9.96 -3.80
CA ILE A 104 11.78 -8.53 -3.63
C ILE A 104 12.77 -7.79 -2.72
N LEU A 105 14.06 -8.15 -2.80
CA LEU A 105 15.18 -7.38 -2.22
C LEU A 105 16.17 -7.01 -3.32
N GLY A 106 15.65 -6.46 -4.42
CA GLY A 106 16.43 -6.03 -5.56
C GLY A 106 16.06 -4.62 -6.00
N THR A 107 16.39 -3.62 -5.17
CA THR A 107 16.94 -2.30 -5.56
C THR A 107 17.12 -1.45 -4.30
N GLY A 108 18.32 -0.90 -4.12
CA GLY A 108 18.75 -0.27 -2.88
C GLY A 108 18.49 1.23 -2.82
N ASN A 109 18.37 1.74 -1.60
CA ASN A 109 19.19 2.86 -1.12
C ASN A 109 19.10 2.93 0.41
N ARG A 110 20.01 2.23 1.12
CA ARG A 110 20.18 2.44 2.57
C ARG A 110 20.87 3.79 2.76
N ARG A 111 20.10 4.88 2.91
CA ARG A 111 20.63 6.05 3.63
C ARG A 111 20.72 5.67 5.10
N ARG A 112 21.93 5.27 5.52
CA ARG A 112 22.29 5.26 6.94
C ARG A 112 22.21 6.70 7.43
N VAL A 113 21.23 7.00 8.29
CA VAL A 113 21.33 8.17 9.16
C VAL A 113 22.31 7.75 10.25
N ALA A 114 23.50 8.35 10.26
CA ALA A 114 24.44 8.20 11.35
C ALA A 114 23.85 8.89 12.60
N PRO A 115 23.93 8.30 13.81
CA PRO A 115 23.63 9.04 15.01
C PRO A 115 24.74 10.08 15.24
N ALA A 116 24.32 11.28 15.63
CA ALA A 116 25.17 12.37 16.10
C ALA A 116 25.79 12.03 17.46
#